data_AF-A0A950XP72-F1
#
_entry.id   AF-A0A950XP72-F1
#
_cell.length_a   1.000
_cell.length_b   1.000
_cell.length_c   1.000
_cell.angle_alpha   90.00
_cell.angle_beta   90.00
_cell.angle_gamma   90.00
#
_symmetry.space_group_name_H-M   'P 1'
#
loop_
_entity.id
_entity.type
_entity.pdbx_description
1 polymer ?
#
loop_
_entity_poly.entity_id
_entity_poly.type
_entity_poly.pdbx_seq_one_letter_code
_entity_poly.pdbx_strand_id
1 'polypeptide(L)'
;MGEPFNKRDAEREEEDLGPGTQPYDMAADSSSVRRTMATQALFRPDFDDDDISFSTISTEPQERATTTRTVHPVRRLGSGLVEIPRVPDIDPIEALMTNPVVPESKRFCWNCGRPVGRSSPDGKALSEGWCPHCGSPYSFLPQLNPDDVVAGQYEIKGCIAHGGLGWVYLAFDRNVNDRPVVLKGLV
;
A
#
# COMPACT_ATOMS: atom_id res chain seq x y z
N MET A 1 -2.91 -74.09 -41.30
CA MET A 1 -4.31 -74.05 -40.83
C MET A 1 -4.37 -73.04 -39.70
N GLY A 2 -4.87 -71.82 -39.82
CA GLY A 2 -5.35 -71.04 -40.96
C GLY A 2 -5.41 -69.57 -40.50
N GLU A 3 -5.08 -68.64 -41.38
CA GLU A 3 -5.76 -67.34 -41.42
C GLU A 3 -7.09 -67.54 -42.19
N PRO A 4 -8.07 -66.60 -42.27
CA PRO A 4 -8.06 -65.17 -41.90
C PRO A 4 -9.39 -64.68 -41.24
N PHE A 5 -9.54 -63.40 -40.89
CA PHE A 5 -10.63 -62.55 -41.42
C PHE A 5 -10.55 -61.08 -40.95
N ASN A 6 -11.02 -60.21 -41.84
CA ASN A 6 -10.79 -58.79 -41.92
C ASN A 6 -12.13 -58.02 -41.81
N LYS A 7 -12.03 -56.73 -41.45
CA LYS A 7 -12.99 -55.62 -41.65
C LYS A 7 -14.22 -55.53 -40.74
N ARG A 8 -14.36 -54.40 -40.04
CA ARG A 8 -15.34 -53.30 -40.30
C ARG A 8 -15.45 -52.38 -39.08
N ASP A 9 -15.13 -51.11 -39.25
CA ASP A 9 -16.06 -49.95 -39.22
C ASP A 9 -16.23 -49.44 -37.77
N ALA A 10 -15.65 -48.30 -37.42
CA ALA A 10 -16.23 -46.96 -37.53
C ALA A 10 -16.79 -46.48 -36.17
N GLU A 11 -16.25 -45.37 -35.70
CA GLU A 11 -16.93 -44.29 -34.96
C GLU A 11 -17.59 -44.61 -33.60
N ARG A 12 -16.96 -44.15 -32.50
CA ARG A 12 -17.62 -43.22 -31.56
C ARG A 12 -16.63 -42.62 -30.56
N GLU A 13 -16.35 -41.35 -30.77
CA GLU A 13 -15.86 -40.43 -29.76
C GLU A 13 -17.01 -40.14 -28.79
N GLU A 14 -16.81 -40.37 -27.49
CA GLU A 14 -17.66 -39.79 -26.44
C GLU A 14 -16.78 -38.82 -25.65
N GLU A 15 -16.93 -37.54 -25.98
CA GLU A 15 -16.35 -36.40 -25.28
C GLU A 15 -16.96 -36.25 -23.89
N ASP A 16 -16.14 -36.40 -22.85
CA ASP A 16 -16.49 -36.10 -21.47
C ASP A 16 -16.52 -34.57 -21.27
N LEU A 17 -17.72 -34.01 -21.25
CA LEU A 17 -18.00 -32.59 -21.09
C LEU A 17 -17.78 -32.16 -19.62
N GLY A 18 -16.52 -31.93 -19.25
CA GLY A 18 -16.17 -31.14 -18.06
C GLY A 18 -16.53 -29.66 -18.24
N PRO A 19 -16.71 -28.88 -17.14
CA PRO A 19 -17.06 -27.46 -17.24
C PRO A 19 -15.90 -26.66 -17.82
N GLY A 20 -15.92 -26.47 -19.13
CA GLY A 20 -14.90 -25.77 -19.89
C GLY A 20 -14.80 -24.30 -19.51
N THR A 21 -13.63 -23.89 -19.04
CA THR A 21 -13.18 -22.50 -19.15
C THR A 21 -13.11 -22.14 -20.64
N GLN A 22 -13.90 -21.14 -21.05
CA GLN A 22 -13.93 -20.64 -22.41
C GLN A 22 -12.51 -20.30 -22.91
N PRO A 23 -12.15 -20.64 -24.16
CA PRO A 23 -10.90 -20.19 -24.75
C PRO A 23 -10.90 -18.66 -24.85
N TYR A 24 -9.72 -18.07 -24.64
CA TYR A 24 -9.50 -16.62 -24.74
C TYR A 24 -9.58 -16.18 -26.21
N ASP A 25 -10.65 -15.46 -26.56
CA ASP A 25 -10.80 -14.80 -27.85
C ASP A 25 -9.84 -13.60 -27.98
N MET A 26 -8.85 -13.71 -28.88
CA MET A 26 -8.06 -12.57 -29.37
C MET A 26 -8.84 -11.80 -30.45
N ALA A 27 -10.00 -11.24 -30.12
CA ALA A 27 -10.73 -10.34 -31.01
C ALA A 27 -11.73 -9.46 -30.25
N ALA A 28 -11.30 -8.79 -29.18
CA ALA A 28 -12.04 -7.68 -28.59
C ALA A 28 -11.35 -6.38 -28.95
N ASP A 29 -12.05 -5.65 -29.82
CA ASP A 29 -11.65 -4.48 -30.55
C ASP A 29 -11.13 -3.32 -29.68
N SER A 30 -10.19 -2.59 -30.28
CA SER A 30 -9.38 -1.53 -29.71
C SER A 30 -10.21 -0.27 -29.41
N SER A 31 -10.90 -0.27 -28.27
CA SER A 31 -11.69 0.88 -27.80
C SER A 31 -11.19 1.51 -26.49
N SER A 32 -10.30 0.85 -25.74
CA SER A 32 -9.81 1.34 -24.44
C SER A 32 -8.51 2.15 -24.48
N VAL A 33 -7.91 2.37 -25.65
CA VAL A 33 -6.74 3.26 -25.85
C VAL A 33 -7.12 4.56 -26.59
N ARG A 34 -8.34 5.06 -26.40
CA ARG A 34 -8.66 6.44 -26.78
C ARG A 34 -8.51 7.32 -25.55
N ARG A 35 -7.38 8.03 -25.45
CA ARG A 35 -7.25 9.18 -24.56
C ARG A 35 -8.47 10.08 -24.78
N THR A 36 -9.19 10.40 -23.72
CA THR A 36 -10.18 11.49 -23.74
C THR A 36 -9.45 12.74 -24.24
N MET A 37 -9.88 13.26 -25.40
CA MET A 37 -9.35 14.51 -25.94
C MET A 37 -9.48 15.59 -24.86
N ALA A 38 -8.39 16.33 -24.63
CA ALA A 38 -8.41 17.50 -23.77
C ALA A 38 -9.50 18.45 -24.25
N THR A 39 -10.42 18.85 -23.38
CA THR A 39 -11.44 19.84 -23.67
C THR A 39 -10.74 21.17 -23.94
N GLN A 40 -10.56 21.51 -25.21
CA GLN A 40 -10.04 22.81 -25.61
C GLN A 40 -11.09 23.85 -25.22
N ALA A 41 -10.72 24.81 -24.36
CA ALA A 41 -11.59 25.90 -23.99
C ALA A 41 -11.88 26.76 -25.23
N LEU A 42 -13.12 26.75 -25.71
CA LEU A 42 -13.58 27.65 -26.77
C LEU A 42 -13.77 29.04 -26.16
N PHE A 43 -12.92 29.98 -26.59
CA PHE A 43 -13.02 31.40 -26.24
C PHE A 43 -14.33 31.98 -26.81
N ARG A 44 -15.22 32.47 -25.93
CA ARG A 44 -16.44 33.20 -26.29
C ARG A 44 -16.18 34.70 -26.11
N PRO A 45 -16.14 35.50 -27.20
CA PRO A 45 -15.72 36.89 -27.14
C PRO A 45 -16.80 37.90 -26.72
N ASP A 46 -18.05 37.48 -26.45
CA ASP A 46 -19.09 38.37 -25.91
C ASP A 46 -19.64 37.77 -24.61
N PHE A 47 -19.06 38.20 -23.49
CA PHE A 47 -19.76 38.25 -22.22
C PHE A 47 -20.33 39.67 -22.13
N ASP A 48 -21.65 39.80 -22.20
CA ASP A 48 -22.34 41.05 -21.93
C ASP A 48 -21.95 41.54 -20.52
N ASP A 49 -21.41 42.76 -20.48
CA ASP A 49 -21.06 43.51 -19.27
C ASP A 49 -22.36 44.15 -18.75
N ASP A 50 -23.19 43.38 -18.05
CA ASP A 50 -24.34 43.92 -17.33
C ASP A 50 -23.91 44.39 -15.94
N ASP A 51 -24.07 45.70 -15.73
CA ASP A 51 -23.75 46.54 -14.57
C ASP A 51 -23.83 45.84 -13.21
N ILE A 52 -22.67 45.56 -12.59
CA ILE A 52 -22.57 45.16 -11.19
C ILE A 52 -22.13 46.37 -10.36
N SER A 53 -23.08 47.00 -9.67
CA SER A 53 -22.82 48.04 -8.68
C SER A 53 -21.87 47.51 -7.59
N PHE A 54 -20.67 48.09 -7.49
CA PHE A 54 -19.70 47.82 -6.42
C PHE A 54 -20.25 48.29 -5.07
N SER A 55 -20.93 47.41 -4.34
CA SER A 55 -21.08 47.54 -2.90
C SER A 55 -19.79 47.08 -2.24
N THR A 56 -19.15 47.97 -1.48
CA THR A 56 -17.97 47.73 -0.65
C THR A 56 -18.10 46.42 0.13
N ILE A 57 -17.33 45.41 -0.26
CA ILE A 57 -17.27 44.14 0.47
C ILE A 57 -16.45 44.36 1.74
N SER A 58 -17.11 44.28 2.90
CA SER A 58 -16.46 44.35 4.20
C SER A 58 -15.69 43.05 4.42
N THR A 59 -14.36 43.11 4.50
CA THR A 59 -13.50 42.00 4.93
C THR A 59 -13.52 41.92 6.46
N GLU A 60 -14.66 41.55 7.04
CA GLU A 60 -14.70 41.08 8.42
C GLU A 60 -14.45 39.56 8.43
N PRO A 61 -13.54 39.04 9.28
CA PRO A 61 -13.37 37.61 9.45
C PRO A 61 -14.65 37.05 10.06
N GLN A 62 -15.55 36.54 9.23
CA GLN A 62 -16.73 35.86 9.72
C GLN A 62 -16.28 34.57 10.41
N GLU A 63 -16.52 34.48 11.72
CA GLU A 63 -16.25 33.28 12.51
C GLU A 63 -17.01 32.12 11.90
N ARG A 64 -16.30 31.32 11.11
CA ARG A 64 -16.84 30.11 10.51
C ARG A 64 -16.99 29.12 11.66
N ALA A 65 -18.21 29.05 12.21
CA ALA A 65 -18.59 28.04 13.17
C ALA A 65 -18.07 26.68 12.70
N THR A 66 -17.14 26.11 13.46
CA THR A 66 -16.58 24.78 13.22
C THR A 66 -17.74 23.80 13.22
N THR A 67 -18.25 23.47 12.05
CA THR A 67 -19.29 22.47 11.90
C THR A 67 -18.64 21.14 12.27
N THR A 68 -18.90 20.66 13.48
CA THR A 68 -18.55 19.32 13.90
C THR A 68 -19.29 18.35 12.99
N ARG A 69 -18.64 17.92 11.91
CA ARG A 69 -19.17 16.87 11.03
C ARG A 69 -19.31 15.62 11.90
N THR A 70 -20.55 15.21 12.14
CA THR A 70 -20.86 13.91 12.72
C THR A 70 -20.24 12.82 11.84
N VAL A 71 -19.18 12.20 12.35
CA VAL A 71 -18.50 11.11 11.64
C VAL A 71 -19.38 9.88 11.77
N HIS A 72 -19.92 9.39 10.65
CA HIS A 72 -20.70 8.17 10.65
C HIS A 72 -19.84 6.97 11.11
N PRO A 73 -20.38 6.09 11.97
CA PRO A 73 -19.64 4.97 12.55
C PRO A 73 -19.18 3.94 11.51
N VAL A 74 -19.77 3.96 10.31
CA VAL A 74 -19.48 3.03 9.21
C VAL A 74 -18.90 3.80 8.02
N ARG A 75 -17.80 3.29 7.47
CA ARG A 75 -17.30 3.65 6.13
C ARG A 75 -17.92 2.71 5.11
N ARG A 76 -18.41 3.28 4.02
CA ARG A 76 -18.91 2.55 2.86
C ARG A 76 -17.86 2.55 1.77
N LEU A 77 -17.33 1.38 1.43
CA LEU A 77 -16.41 1.17 0.32
C LEU A 77 -17.16 0.63 -0.90
N GLY A 78 -16.58 0.81 -2.10
CA GLY A 78 -17.16 0.32 -3.34
C GLY A 78 -18.58 0.82 -3.59
N SER A 79 -18.81 2.13 -3.48
CA SER A 79 -20.14 2.76 -3.66
C SER A 79 -21.24 2.24 -2.71
N GLY A 80 -20.87 1.66 -1.56
CA GLY A 80 -21.82 1.12 -0.58
C GLY A 80 -22.01 -0.39 -0.64
N LEU A 81 -21.24 -1.10 -1.47
CA LEU A 81 -21.26 -2.57 -1.52
C LEU A 81 -20.64 -3.21 -0.26
N VAL A 82 -19.71 -2.51 0.40
CA VAL A 82 -19.02 -3.02 1.59
C VAL A 82 -19.09 -1.99 2.71
N GLU A 83 -19.65 -2.40 3.84
CA GLU A 83 -19.69 -1.62 5.07
C GLU A 83 -18.57 -2.05 6.01
N ILE A 84 -17.70 -1.12 6.39
CA ILE A 84 -16.57 -1.36 7.30
C ILE A 84 -16.70 -0.42 8.51
N PRO A 85 -16.65 -0.92 9.75
CA PRO A 85 -16.60 -0.08 10.94
C PRO A 85 -15.42 0.90 10.87
N ARG A 86 -15.66 2.17 11.21
CA ARG A 86 -14.57 3.13 11.35
C ARG A 86 -13.80 2.84 12.63
N VAL A 87 -12.51 2.59 12.47
CA VAL A 87 -11.55 2.61 13.57
C VAL A 87 -11.11 4.07 13.76
N PRO A 88 -11.08 4.60 15.00
CA PRO A 88 -10.54 5.92 15.25
C PRO A 88 -9.06 5.99 14.86
N ASP A 89 -8.62 7.17 14.44
CA ASP A 89 -7.21 7.41 14.15
C ASP A 89 -6.42 7.35 15.47
N ILE A 90 -5.29 6.63 15.46
CA ILE A 90 -4.42 6.44 16.63
C ILE A 90 -3.50 7.66 16.72
N ASP A 91 -3.26 8.17 17.94
CA ASP A 91 -2.26 9.23 18.16
C ASP A 91 -0.87 8.70 17.73
N PRO A 92 -0.10 9.43 16.90
CA PRO A 92 1.24 9.00 16.51
C PRO A 92 2.14 8.59 17.69
N ILE A 93 2.03 9.23 18.85
CA ILE A 93 2.86 8.90 20.02
C ILE A 93 2.46 7.54 20.62
N GLU A 94 1.17 7.21 20.62
CA GLU A 94 0.67 5.91 21.09
C GLU A 94 1.14 4.75 20.19
N ALA A 95 1.53 5.03 18.94
CA ALA A 95 2.07 4.03 18.04
C ALA A 95 3.53 3.64 18.33
N LEU A 96 4.22 4.35 19.25
CA LEU A 96 5.62 4.06 19.59
C LEU A 96 5.77 2.72 20.30
N MET A 97 6.68 1.89 19.80
CA MET A 97 7.04 0.63 20.43
C MET A 97 7.96 0.87 21.63
N THR A 98 7.57 0.38 22.81
CA THR A 98 8.40 0.48 24.03
C THR A 98 9.73 -0.30 23.92
N ASN A 99 9.70 -1.47 23.27
CA ASN A 99 10.88 -2.31 23.06
C ASN A 99 10.99 -2.69 21.58
N PRO A 100 11.82 -1.98 20.79
CA PRO A 100 11.96 -2.22 19.36
C PRO A 100 12.86 -3.43 19.09
N VAL A 101 12.32 -4.63 19.31
CA VAL A 101 13.01 -5.90 19.03
C VAL A 101 12.14 -6.77 18.13
N VAL A 102 12.72 -7.25 17.02
CA VAL A 102 12.06 -8.23 16.15
C VAL A 102 12.15 -9.62 16.81
N PRO A 103 11.00 -10.25 17.15
CA PRO A 103 10.99 -11.58 17.75
C PRO A 103 11.53 -12.60 16.77
N GLU A 104 12.22 -13.64 17.26
CA GLU A 104 12.87 -14.65 16.43
C GLU A 104 11.92 -15.23 15.38
N SER A 105 10.69 -15.59 15.76
CA SER A 105 9.70 -16.17 14.83
C SER A 105 9.39 -15.30 13.60
N LYS A 106 9.59 -13.98 13.68
CA LYS A 106 9.32 -13.02 12.60
C LYS A 106 10.57 -12.57 11.84
N ARG A 107 11.74 -13.14 12.11
CA ARG A 107 13.00 -12.81 11.40
C ARG A 107 13.08 -13.59 10.09
N PHE A 108 13.07 -12.91 8.95
CA PHE A 108 13.18 -13.56 7.64
C PHE A 108 14.17 -12.79 6.77
N CYS A 109 14.85 -13.50 5.87
CA CYS A 109 15.71 -12.87 4.89
C CYS A 109 14.86 -12.04 3.93
N TRP A 110 15.20 -10.76 3.76
CA TRP A 110 14.50 -9.85 2.84
C TRP A 110 14.61 -10.29 1.37
N ASN A 111 15.70 -10.98 1.01
CA ASN A 111 15.96 -11.42 -0.36
C ASN A 111 15.30 -12.77 -0.68
N CYS A 112 15.56 -13.82 0.10
CA CYS A 112 15.08 -15.18 -0.20
C CYS A 112 13.90 -15.67 0.65
N GLY A 113 13.41 -14.87 1.61
CA GLY A 113 12.25 -15.19 2.46
C GLY A 113 12.47 -16.30 3.51
N ARG A 114 13.66 -16.92 3.55
CA ARG A 114 13.97 -18.01 4.49
C ARG A 114 14.19 -17.48 5.92
N PRO A 115 13.92 -18.29 6.96
CA PRO A 115 14.18 -17.91 8.35
C PRO A 115 15.68 -17.68 8.57
N VAL A 116 16.02 -16.59 9.25
CA VAL A 116 17.41 -16.21 9.59
C VAL A 116 17.47 -15.71 11.04
N GLY A 117 18.67 -15.69 11.63
CA GLY A 117 18.85 -15.22 13.02
C GLY A 117 17.97 -15.99 14.02
N ARG A 118 17.87 -17.32 13.84
CA ARG A 118 17.21 -18.26 14.76
C ARG A 118 18.24 -18.81 15.74
N SER A 119 17.79 -19.14 16.94
CA SER A 119 18.59 -19.91 17.89
C SER A 119 18.81 -21.33 17.36
N SER A 120 20.03 -21.83 17.48
CA SER A 120 20.44 -23.21 17.14
C SER A 120 21.04 -23.85 18.40
N PRO A 121 21.17 -25.18 18.51
CA PRO A 121 21.93 -25.80 19.60
C PRO A 121 23.36 -25.24 19.73
N ASP A 122 23.93 -24.79 18.61
CA ASP A 122 25.29 -24.28 18.50
C ASP A 122 25.45 -22.80 18.88
N GLY A 123 24.36 -22.06 19.12
CA GLY A 123 24.46 -20.62 19.43
C GLY A 123 23.15 -19.85 19.53
N LYS A 124 23.25 -18.66 20.16
CA LYS A 124 22.12 -17.74 20.31
C LYS A 124 21.73 -17.12 18.96
N ALA A 125 20.45 -16.76 18.85
CA ALA A 125 19.89 -16.05 17.71
C ALA A 125 20.54 -14.68 17.50
N LEU A 126 21.35 -14.54 16.44
CA LEU A 126 21.97 -13.27 16.10
C LEU A 126 20.93 -12.30 15.50
N SER A 127 20.91 -11.06 16.00
CA SER A 127 20.05 -9.99 15.49
C SER A 127 20.59 -9.37 14.19
N GLU A 128 21.86 -9.60 13.86
CA GLU A 128 22.50 -9.15 12.64
C GLU A 128 23.40 -10.26 12.08
N GLY A 129 23.64 -10.26 10.77
CA GLY A 129 24.53 -11.21 10.14
C GLY A 129 24.25 -11.39 8.66
N TRP A 130 24.59 -12.57 8.13
CA TRP A 130 24.37 -12.93 6.73
C TRP A 130 23.46 -14.14 6.63
N CYS A 131 22.59 -14.14 5.62
CA CYS A 131 21.73 -15.28 5.35
C CYS A 131 22.58 -16.49 4.94
N PRO A 132 22.45 -17.66 5.62
CA PRO A 132 23.24 -18.84 5.29
C PRO A 132 22.87 -19.46 3.93
N HIS A 133 21.75 -19.04 3.34
CA HIS A 133 21.26 -19.60 2.07
C HIS A 133 21.64 -18.78 0.84
N CYS A 134 21.56 -17.45 0.91
CA CYS A 134 21.80 -16.56 -0.24
C CYS A 134 22.93 -15.54 0.00
N GLY A 135 23.52 -15.50 1.19
CA GLY A 135 24.59 -14.56 1.52
C GLY A 135 24.16 -13.10 1.68
N SER A 136 22.87 -12.77 1.60
CA SER A 136 22.39 -11.40 1.80
C SER A 136 22.56 -10.96 3.26
N PRO A 137 23.07 -9.75 3.55
CA PRO A 137 23.15 -9.24 4.90
C PRO A 137 21.74 -9.00 5.46
N TYR A 138 21.58 -9.14 6.76
CA TYR A 138 20.37 -8.75 7.48
C TYR A 138 20.74 -8.03 8.78
N SER A 139 19.94 -7.03 9.15
CA SER A 139 19.96 -6.44 10.47
C SER A 139 18.52 -6.27 10.96
N PHE A 140 18.27 -6.73 12.18
CA PHE A 140 17.01 -6.52 12.90
C PHE A 140 17.13 -5.45 13.98
N LEU A 141 18.25 -4.72 14.03
CA LEU A 141 18.46 -3.64 14.99
C LEU A 141 17.97 -2.31 14.41
N PRO A 142 17.33 -1.45 15.23
CA PRO A 142 17.04 -0.08 14.84
C PRO A 142 18.33 0.67 14.46
N GLN A 143 18.30 1.35 13.34
CA GLN A 143 19.41 2.15 12.80
C GLN A 143 19.36 3.61 13.27
N LEU A 144 18.18 4.06 13.70
CA LEU A 144 17.96 5.37 14.28
C LEU A 144 17.42 5.20 15.70
N ASN A 145 17.95 6.00 16.61
CA ASN A 145 17.56 6.05 18.01
C ASN A 145 16.57 7.20 18.24
N PRO A 146 15.77 7.14 19.31
CA PRO A 146 15.06 8.31 19.80
C PRO A 146 16.02 9.51 19.96
N ASP A 147 15.52 10.70 19.67
CA ASP A 147 16.22 12.00 19.71
C ASP A 147 17.29 12.23 18.62
N ASP A 148 17.53 11.25 17.74
CA ASP A 148 18.35 11.47 16.55
C ASP A 148 17.70 12.53 15.63
N VAL A 149 18.52 13.39 15.01
CA VAL A 149 18.04 14.39 14.04
C VAL A 149 18.56 14.03 12.64
N VAL A 150 17.67 13.56 11.78
CA VAL A 150 17.99 13.20 10.40
C VAL A 150 17.92 14.44 9.50
N ALA A 151 18.97 14.67 8.72
CA ALA A 151 19.10 15.80 7.78
C ALA A 151 18.87 17.19 8.41
N GLY A 152 19.07 17.33 9.72
CA GLY A 152 18.81 18.58 10.46
C GLY A 152 17.33 18.97 10.59
N GLN A 153 16.40 18.12 10.11
CA GLN A 153 14.98 18.44 9.98
C GLN A 153 14.08 17.51 10.79
N TYR A 154 14.36 16.21 10.77
CA TYR A 154 13.46 15.19 11.32
C TYR A 154 13.98 14.68 12.66
N GLU A 155 13.26 14.97 13.72
CA GLU A 155 13.57 14.49 15.07
C GLU A 155 12.90 13.14 15.33
N ILE A 156 13.70 12.09 15.50
CA ILE A 156 13.21 10.72 15.67
C ILE A 156 12.61 10.55 17.07
N LYS A 157 11.40 9.99 17.14
CA LYS A 157 10.74 9.63 18.41
C LYS A 157 10.88 8.15 18.76
N GLY A 158 11.05 7.29 17.75
CA GLY A 158 11.27 5.87 17.94
C GLY A 158 10.67 5.02 16.83
N CYS A 159 10.64 3.70 17.03
CA CYS A 159 10.10 2.75 16.07
C CYS A 159 8.59 2.55 16.28
N ILE A 160 7.84 2.44 15.19
CA ILE A 160 6.40 2.13 15.20
C ILE A 160 6.08 0.79 14.54
N ALA A 161 6.96 0.31 13.65
CA ALA A 161 6.79 -0.97 12.97
C ALA A 161 8.13 -1.49 12.41
N HIS A 162 8.12 -2.75 12.01
CA HIS A 162 9.20 -3.40 11.27
C HIS A 162 8.62 -4.14 10.07
N GLY A 163 9.26 -4.03 8.90
CA GLY A 163 8.86 -4.70 7.66
C GLY A 163 10.04 -5.28 6.89
N GLY A 164 9.80 -5.69 5.64
CA GLY A 164 10.81 -6.36 4.81
C GLY A 164 12.04 -5.50 4.47
N LEU A 165 11.88 -4.17 4.45
CA LEU A 165 12.99 -3.23 4.23
C LEU A 165 13.58 -2.68 5.54
N GLY A 166 13.20 -3.24 6.70
CA GLY A 166 13.68 -2.82 8.01
C GLY A 166 12.65 -2.00 8.80
N TRP A 167 13.18 -1.15 9.68
CA TRP A 167 12.40 -0.39 10.67
C TRP A 167 11.68 0.82 10.08
N VAL A 168 10.53 1.11 10.68
CA VAL A 168 9.70 2.29 10.42
C VAL A 168 9.70 3.15 11.68
N TYR A 169 10.10 4.42 11.52
CA TYR A 169 10.31 5.37 12.59
C TYR A 169 9.27 6.48 12.54
N LEU A 170 8.77 6.89 13.71
CA LEU A 170 8.07 8.15 13.85
C LEU A 170 9.10 9.27 14.02
N ALA A 171 8.89 10.39 13.34
CA ALA A 171 9.66 11.60 13.55
C ALA A 171 8.76 12.85 13.51
N PHE A 172 9.24 13.94 14.09
CA PHE A 172 8.63 15.26 13.93
C PHE A 172 9.44 16.10 12.96
N ASP A 173 8.76 16.70 11.99
CA ASP A 173 9.34 17.59 11.00
C ASP A 173 9.36 19.03 11.53
N ARG A 174 10.55 19.51 11.88
CA ARG A 174 10.77 20.85 12.44
C ARG A 174 10.43 21.97 11.44
N ASN A 175 10.42 21.68 10.14
CA ASN A 175 10.12 22.68 9.10
C ASN A 175 8.61 22.84 8.86
N VAL A 176 7.77 21.97 9.45
CA VAL A 176 6.32 21.96 9.25
C VAL A 176 5.59 21.85 10.60
N ASN A 177 5.88 22.75 11.53
CA ASN A 177 5.23 22.83 12.86
C ASN A 177 5.20 21.49 13.62
N ASP A 178 6.34 20.79 13.65
CA ASP A 178 6.51 19.49 14.32
C ASP A 178 5.49 18.44 13.88
N ARG A 179 5.11 18.47 12.59
CA ARG A 179 4.15 17.51 12.04
C ARG A 179 4.71 16.08 12.15
N PRO A 180 3.91 15.10 12.61
CA PRO A 180 4.29 13.70 12.59
C PRO A 180 4.50 13.21 11.16
N VAL A 181 5.70 12.68 10.91
CA VAL A 181 6.10 12.04 9.66
C VAL A 181 6.68 10.66 9.95
N VAL A 182 6.73 9.83 8.92
CA VAL A 182 7.27 8.47 9.02
C VAL A 182 8.52 8.36 8.16
N LEU A 183 9.62 7.89 8.77
CA LEU A 183 10.85 7.56 8.08
C LEU A 183 10.97 6.04 8.01
N LYS A 184 11.49 5.53 6.89
CA LYS A 184 11.71 4.09 6.71
C LYS A 184 13.17 3.87 6.36
N GLY A 185 13.85 3.07 7.19
CA GLY A 185 15.19 2.59 6.86
C GLY A 185 15.12 1.69 5.62
N LEU A 186 16.16 1.70 4.80
CA LEU A 186 16.37 0.72 3.74
C LEU A 186 17.54 -0.18 4.17
N VAL A 187 17.35 -1.50 4.08
CA VAL A 187 18.36 -2.54 4.30
C VAL A 187 18.92 -3.08 3.00
#